data_AF-A0A1V3XB44-F1
#
_entry.id   AF-A0A1V3XB44-F1
#
_cell.length_a   1.000
_cell.length_b   1.000
_cell.length_c   1.000
_cell.angle_alpha   90.00
_cell.angle_beta   90.00
_cell.angle_gamma   90.00
#
_symmetry.space_group_name_H-M   'P 1'
#
loop_
_entity.id
_entity.type
_entity.pdbx_description
1 polymer ?
#
loop_
_entity_poly.entity_id
_entity_poly.type
_entity_poly.pdbx_seq_one_letter_code
_entity_poly.pdbx_strand_id
1 'polypeptide(L)'
;MEPTSPLSEDDAADLAGEVRQVTTEGWPDGYIYGATRYADVILKESFSERFTDLVTALDQFHPTIDELRTGGGGRTVFVKRFDDSLAAMTQGGQKIWGKQKLVIVKHVELEGTALRTSRTPTHEVDMFGKGTLAEPLPGIAVEMEWNNKDPFYDRDLNNFQALHREGAIAIGVIVTRGPTLQALIYPTIKSKDGNKKYGQASTHWDKLIPKVNLGGGGECPLLLVGIEPPRITGIELAQKVKKLLDDADDLRAHWREKGYERRRDVQPLIDQMKAEAEDLMPPLSDVAV
;
A
#
# COMPACT_ATOMS: atom_id res chain seq x y z
N MET A 1 6.76 -17.75 47.13
CA MET A 1 6.58 -16.89 45.95
C MET A 1 7.52 -17.45 44.89
N GLU A 2 6.98 -18.18 43.94
CA GLU A 2 7.76 -18.57 42.76
C GLU A 2 8.05 -17.31 41.93
N PRO A 3 9.24 -17.21 41.31
CA PRO A 3 9.55 -16.10 40.43
C PRO A 3 8.69 -16.25 39.16
N THR A 4 7.87 -15.23 38.90
CA THR A 4 7.14 -15.09 37.64
C THR A 4 8.13 -15.09 36.48
N SER A 5 7.96 -16.04 35.57
CA SER A 5 8.61 -16.07 34.26
C SER A 5 8.48 -14.70 33.57
N PRO A 6 9.50 -14.21 32.84
CA PRO A 6 9.32 -13.06 31.98
C PRO A 6 8.22 -13.41 30.98
N LEU A 7 7.20 -12.56 30.88
CA LEU A 7 6.24 -12.60 29.77
C LEU A 7 7.07 -12.52 28.48
N SER A 8 6.89 -13.49 27.58
CA SER A 8 7.43 -13.42 26.23
C SER A 8 6.90 -12.14 25.57
N GLU A 9 7.77 -11.41 24.87
CA GLU A 9 7.41 -10.19 24.11
C GLU A 9 6.28 -10.41 23.08
N ASP A 10 5.92 -11.67 22.79
CA ASP A 10 4.83 -12.07 21.89
C ASP A 10 3.41 -11.97 22.48
N ASP A 11 3.26 -11.80 23.80
CA ASP A 11 1.94 -11.59 24.44
C ASP A 11 1.56 -10.10 24.46
N ALA A 12 1.90 -9.37 23.39
CA ALA A 12 1.56 -7.97 23.23
C ALA A 12 0.03 -7.83 23.05
N ALA A 13 -0.67 -7.71 24.18
CA ALA A 13 -2.01 -7.15 24.25
C ALA A 13 -2.05 -5.90 23.36
N ASP A 14 -3.01 -5.85 22.42
CA ASP A 14 -3.25 -4.76 21.47
C ASP A 14 -3.09 -3.40 22.18
N LEU A 15 -1.92 -2.77 22.00
CA LEU A 15 -1.70 -1.38 22.40
C LEU A 15 -2.56 -0.56 21.45
N ALA A 16 -3.75 -0.20 21.96
CA ALA A 16 -4.95 0.06 21.19
C ALA A 16 -4.74 0.83 19.88
N GLY A 17 -4.58 0.09 18.77
CA GLY A 17 -4.63 0.64 17.41
C GLY A 17 -3.29 0.94 16.75
N GLU A 18 -2.18 0.55 17.37
CA GLU A 18 -0.88 0.55 16.69
C GLU A 18 -0.80 -0.55 15.63
N VAL A 19 -0.06 -0.29 14.56
CA VAL A 19 0.21 -1.28 13.52
C VAL A 19 1.18 -2.32 14.06
N ARG A 20 0.76 -3.58 14.03
CA ARG A 20 1.57 -4.75 14.36
C ARG A 20 1.70 -5.69 13.17
N GLN A 21 2.58 -6.67 13.27
CA GLN A 21 2.61 -7.75 12.28
C GLN A 21 1.30 -8.55 12.31
N VAL A 22 0.91 -9.09 11.16
CA VAL A 22 -0.22 -10.00 11.07
C VAL A 22 0.07 -11.29 11.84
N THR A 23 -0.94 -11.81 12.51
CA THR A 23 -0.88 -13.05 13.30
C THR A 23 -1.44 -14.26 12.57
N THR A 24 -2.18 -14.02 11.49
CA THR A 24 -2.72 -15.08 10.64
C THR A 24 -1.75 -15.48 9.53
N GLU A 25 -1.79 -16.76 9.15
CA GLU A 25 -0.99 -17.31 8.04
C GLU A 25 -1.74 -17.27 6.69
N GLY A 26 -1.06 -17.65 5.60
CA GLY A 26 -1.66 -17.80 4.26
C GLY A 26 -1.61 -16.54 3.39
N TRP A 27 -0.82 -15.54 3.81
CA TRP A 27 -0.54 -14.35 3.03
C TRP A 27 0.53 -14.63 1.95
N PRO A 28 0.39 -14.09 0.73
CA PRO A 28 1.43 -14.21 -0.29
C PRO A 28 2.77 -13.58 0.12
N ASP A 29 3.88 -14.19 -0.33
CA ASP A 29 5.20 -13.61 -0.17
C ASP A 29 5.40 -12.37 -1.04
N GLY A 30 6.46 -11.60 -0.76
CA GLY A 30 6.78 -10.37 -1.51
C GLY A 30 6.00 -9.14 -1.05
N TYR A 31 5.42 -9.20 0.14
CA TYR A 31 4.74 -8.08 0.79
C TYR A 31 5.23 -7.92 2.22
N ILE A 32 5.11 -6.69 2.74
CA ILE A 32 5.09 -6.43 4.18
C ILE A 32 3.64 -6.23 4.61
N TYR A 33 3.26 -6.81 5.74
CA TYR A 33 1.91 -6.74 6.27
C TYR A 33 1.89 -6.06 7.63
N GLY A 34 0.84 -5.28 7.86
CA GLY A 34 0.56 -4.66 9.14
C GLY A 34 -0.93 -4.73 9.43
N ALA A 35 -1.32 -4.93 10.69
CA ALA A 35 -2.71 -4.92 11.10
C ALA A 35 -2.90 -4.08 12.37
N THR A 36 -4.07 -3.44 12.49
CA THR A 36 -4.56 -2.87 13.74
C THR A 36 -5.80 -3.64 14.17
N ARG A 37 -6.07 -3.71 15.48
CA ARG A 37 -7.34 -4.24 16.02
C ARG A 37 -7.72 -5.61 15.47
N TYR A 38 -6.73 -6.49 15.30
CA TYR A 38 -6.90 -7.84 14.79
C TYR A 38 -7.60 -7.90 13.41
N ALA A 39 -7.41 -6.90 12.55
CA ALA A 39 -8.04 -6.84 11.22
C ALA A 39 -7.75 -8.11 10.37
N ASP A 40 -6.55 -8.67 10.51
CA ASP A 40 -6.12 -9.91 9.88
C ASP A 40 -6.92 -11.13 10.36
N VAL A 41 -7.21 -11.20 11.66
CA VAL A 41 -8.05 -12.25 12.26
C VAL A 41 -9.50 -12.07 11.85
N ILE A 42 -10.04 -10.85 11.91
CA ILE A 42 -11.42 -10.55 11.48
C ILE A 42 -11.63 -10.97 10.03
N LEU A 43 -10.70 -10.58 9.13
CA LEU A 43 -10.81 -10.93 7.73
C LEU A 43 -10.75 -12.45 7.52
N LYS A 44 -9.79 -13.13 8.13
CA LYS A 44 -9.59 -14.56 7.89
C LYS A 44 -10.66 -15.44 8.52
N GLU A 45 -11.03 -15.19 9.77
CA GLU A 45 -11.91 -16.07 10.54
C GLU A 45 -13.40 -15.75 10.31
N SER A 46 -13.75 -14.47 10.17
CA SER A 46 -15.15 -14.05 10.01
C SER A 46 -15.55 -13.79 8.55
N PHE A 47 -14.58 -13.51 7.68
CA PHE A 47 -14.80 -13.20 6.25
C PHE A 47 -13.89 -14.04 5.34
N SER A 48 -13.75 -15.34 5.64
CA SER A 48 -12.77 -16.26 5.02
C SER A 48 -12.82 -16.30 3.48
N GLU A 49 -14.01 -16.19 2.87
CA GLU A 49 -14.12 -16.07 1.41
C GLU A 49 -13.56 -14.75 0.89
N ARG A 50 -13.74 -13.63 1.62
CA ARG A 50 -13.14 -12.33 1.27
C ARG A 50 -11.64 -12.33 1.46
N PHE A 51 -11.16 -13.01 2.52
CA PHE A 51 -9.73 -13.27 2.70
C PHE A 51 -9.14 -14.00 1.49
N THR A 52 -9.80 -15.10 1.07
CA THR A 52 -9.36 -15.91 -0.08
C THR A 52 -9.32 -15.09 -1.36
N ASP A 53 -10.34 -14.26 -1.61
CA ASP A 53 -10.38 -13.36 -2.75
C ASP A 53 -9.22 -12.36 -2.72
N LEU A 54 -8.95 -11.74 -1.57
CA LEU A 54 -7.86 -10.77 -1.41
C LEU A 54 -6.49 -11.43 -1.60
N VAL A 55 -6.27 -12.60 -1.01
CA VAL A 55 -5.04 -13.39 -1.19
C VAL A 55 -4.85 -13.75 -2.66
N THR A 56 -5.90 -14.16 -3.36
CA THR A 56 -5.84 -14.48 -4.79
C THR A 56 -5.49 -13.26 -5.63
N ALA A 57 -6.13 -12.11 -5.35
CA ALA A 57 -5.84 -10.85 -6.04
C ALA A 57 -4.40 -10.37 -5.80
N LEU A 58 -3.93 -10.44 -4.55
CA LEU A 58 -2.54 -10.13 -4.20
C LEU A 58 -1.58 -11.09 -4.90
N ASP A 59 -1.81 -12.40 -4.83
CA ASP A 59 -0.93 -13.40 -5.45
C ASP A 59 -0.84 -13.27 -6.98
N GLN A 60 -1.88 -12.80 -7.65
CA GLN A 60 -1.84 -12.54 -9.10
C GLN A 60 -1.24 -11.17 -9.46
N PHE A 61 -1.08 -10.27 -8.49
CA PHE A 61 -0.63 -8.91 -8.74
C PHE A 61 0.88 -8.81 -8.96
N HIS A 62 1.28 -8.79 -10.23
CA HIS A 62 2.67 -8.64 -10.67
C HIS A 62 2.81 -7.50 -11.69
N PRO A 63 2.91 -6.23 -11.26
CA PRO A 63 3.23 -5.14 -12.16
C PRO A 63 4.66 -5.28 -12.71
N THR A 64 4.86 -4.88 -13.96
CA THR A 64 6.19 -4.91 -14.59
C THR A 64 6.99 -3.64 -14.30
N ILE A 65 8.32 -3.72 -14.38
CA ILE A 65 9.17 -2.54 -14.25
C ILE A 65 8.84 -1.46 -15.32
N ASP A 66 8.42 -1.87 -16.52
CA ASP A 66 8.05 -0.93 -17.58
C ASP A 66 6.71 -0.23 -17.31
N GLU A 67 5.75 -0.91 -16.69
CA GLU A 67 4.54 -0.28 -16.17
C GLU A 67 4.88 0.75 -15.07
N LEU A 68 5.87 0.46 -14.23
CA LEU A 68 6.37 1.39 -13.23
C LEU A 68 7.10 2.58 -13.86
N ARG A 69 7.77 2.41 -15.00
CA ARG A 69 8.43 3.52 -15.72
C ARG A 69 7.40 4.40 -16.43
N THR A 70 6.37 3.82 -17.05
CA THR A 70 5.40 4.51 -17.92
C THR A 70 4.62 5.61 -17.19
N GLY A 71 4.68 6.85 -17.70
CA GLY A 71 4.05 8.01 -17.07
C GLY A 71 2.60 8.27 -17.53
N GLY A 72 1.76 8.74 -16.59
CA GLY A 72 0.62 9.64 -16.82
C GLY A 72 -0.65 9.13 -17.52
N GLY A 73 -1.79 9.21 -16.81
CA GLY A 73 -3.15 9.26 -17.38
C GLY A 73 -4.12 8.25 -16.77
N GLY A 74 -4.98 8.67 -15.83
CA GLY A 74 -5.91 7.80 -15.10
C GLY A 74 -5.21 6.93 -14.03
N ARG A 75 -5.96 6.04 -13.35
CA ARG A 75 -5.35 4.99 -12.51
C ARG A 75 -4.29 4.27 -13.34
N THR A 76 -3.12 4.01 -12.76
CA THR A 76 -2.08 3.23 -13.44
C THR A 76 -2.66 1.88 -13.87
N VAL A 77 -2.30 1.39 -15.06
CA VAL A 77 -2.91 0.20 -15.68
C VAL A 77 -2.92 -1.00 -14.74
N PHE A 78 -1.84 -1.20 -13.98
CA PHE A 78 -1.75 -2.26 -12.99
C PHE A 78 -2.66 -2.05 -11.77
N VAL A 79 -2.89 -0.82 -11.31
CA VAL A 79 -3.87 -0.55 -10.23
C VAL A 79 -5.27 -0.94 -10.71
N LYS A 80 -5.63 -0.57 -11.94
CA LYS A 80 -6.89 -1.01 -12.54
C LYS A 80 -6.96 -2.54 -12.66
N ARG A 81 -5.85 -3.20 -13.04
CA ARG A 81 -5.77 -4.66 -13.12
C ARG A 81 -6.00 -5.33 -11.76
N PHE A 82 -5.51 -4.73 -10.67
CA PHE A 82 -5.81 -5.19 -9.32
C PHE A 82 -7.30 -5.06 -9.00
N ASP A 83 -7.91 -3.89 -9.22
CA ASP A 83 -9.34 -3.66 -9.01
C ASP A 83 -10.20 -4.65 -9.82
N ASP A 84 -9.86 -4.82 -11.10
CA ASP A 84 -10.53 -5.74 -12.01
C ASP A 84 -10.44 -7.20 -11.53
N SER A 85 -9.32 -7.60 -10.91
CA SER A 85 -9.15 -8.95 -10.36
C SER A 85 -10.11 -9.24 -9.22
N LEU A 86 -10.30 -8.28 -8.30
CA LEU A 86 -11.30 -8.39 -7.24
C LEU A 86 -12.72 -8.33 -7.82
N ALA A 87 -12.99 -7.40 -8.75
CA ALA A 87 -14.29 -7.23 -9.39
C ALA A 87 -14.75 -8.44 -10.22
N ALA A 88 -13.83 -9.32 -10.62
CA ALA A 88 -14.10 -10.56 -11.32
C ALA A 88 -14.54 -11.70 -10.38
N MET A 89 -14.28 -11.61 -9.07
CA MET A 89 -14.67 -12.65 -8.12
C MET A 89 -16.20 -12.72 -8.00
N THR A 90 -16.71 -13.94 -7.86
CA THR A 90 -18.15 -14.20 -7.77
C THR A 90 -18.48 -15.17 -6.64
N GLN A 91 -19.67 -15.00 -6.06
CA GLN A 91 -20.28 -15.95 -5.14
C GLN A 91 -21.62 -16.34 -5.76
N GLY A 92 -21.93 -17.64 -5.88
CA GLY A 92 -23.20 -18.10 -6.49
C GLY A 92 -23.47 -17.55 -7.90
N GLY A 93 -22.42 -17.26 -8.69
CA GLY A 93 -22.52 -16.67 -10.03
C GLY A 93 -22.79 -15.16 -10.07
N GLN A 94 -22.82 -14.48 -8.92
CA GLN A 94 -23.02 -13.03 -8.82
C GLN A 94 -21.74 -12.33 -8.34
N LYS A 95 -21.52 -11.10 -8.82
CA LYS A 95 -20.39 -10.27 -8.37
C LYS A 95 -20.52 -9.94 -6.88
N ILE A 96 -19.44 -10.23 -6.16
CA ILE A 96 -19.37 -10.03 -4.71
C ILE A 96 -18.48 -8.82 -4.33
N TRP A 97 -17.61 -8.39 -5.26
CA TRP A 97 -16.89 -7.13 -5.17
C TRP A 97 -17.34 -6.11 -6.21
N GLY A 98 -17.17 -4.84 -5.91
CA GLY A 98 -17.29 -3.76 -6.87
C GLY A 98 -16.98 -2.40 -6.27
N LYS A 99 -16.76 -1.43 -7.14
CA LYS A 99 -16.67 -0.03 -6.73
C LYS A 99 -18.00 0.41 -6.13
N GLN A 100 -17.97 0.99 -4.92
CA GLN A 100 -19.20 1.26 -4.18
C GLN A 100 -19.14 2.61 -3.46
N LYS A 101 -20.14 3.46 -3.72
CA LYS A 101 -20.43 4.62 -2.89
C LYS A 101 -21.52 4.26 -1.88
N LEU A 102 -21.17 4.28 -0.59
CA LEU A 102 -22.08 3.95 0.51
C LEU A 102 -22.68 5.22 1.09
N VAL A 103 -24.00 5.35 1.19
CA VAL A 103 -24.62 6.57 1.74
C VAL A 103 -25.13 6.30 3.15
N ILE A 104 -24.64 7.08 4.11
CA ILE A 104 -25.13 7.04 5.50
C ILE A 104 -26.14 8.16 5.70
N VAL A 105 -27.34 7.80 6.15
CA VAL A 105 -28.39 8.74 6.58
C VAL A 105 -28.77 8.39 8.02
N LYS A 106 -28.70 9.39 8.91
CA LYS A 106 -29.14 9.28 10.30
C LYS A 106 -30.43 10.06 10.50
N HIS A 107 -31.42 9.40 11.04
CA HIS A 107 -32.67 10.01 11.47
C HIS A 107 -32.70 10.07 13.00
N VAL A 108 -32.95 11.26 13.54
CA VAL A 108 -33.19 11.47 14.96
C VAL A 108 -34.65 11.89 15.09
N GLU A 109 -35.42 11.06 15.77
CA GLU A 109 -36.85 11.24 15.96
C GLU A 109 -37.17 11.40 17.44
N LEU A 110 -38.18 12.21 17.74
CA LEU A 110 -38.78 12.31 19.05
C LEU A 110 -40.27 12.04 18.90
N GLU A 111 -40.76 10.99 19.57
CA GLU A 111 -42.17 10.59 19.54
C GLU A 111 -42.72 10.40 18.11
N GLY A 112 -41.92 9.81 17.21
CA GLY A 112 -42.28 9.58 15.80
C GLY A 112 -42.20 10.82 14.91
N THR A 113 -41.76 11.96 15.44
CA THR A 113 -41.49 13.16 14.66
C THR A 113 -40.00 13.26 14.36
N ALA A 114 -39.64 13.24 13.08
CA ALA A 114 -38.26 13.45 12.65
C ALA A 114 -37.79 14.87 12.98
N LEU A 115 -36.93 15.00 14.00
CA LEU A 115 -36.36 16.27 14.43
C LEU A 115 -35.15 16.66 13.60
N ARG A 116 -34.35 15.67 13.17
CA ARG A 116 -33.13 15.90 12.40
C ARG A 116 -32.85 14.72 11.50
N THR A 117 -32.61 15.00 10.23
CA THR A 117 -32.00 14.05 9.29
C THR A 117 -30.64 14.57 8.90
N SER A 118 -29.58 13.79 9.13
CA SER A 118 -28.23 14.12 8.65
C SER A 118 -27.73 13.08 7.67
N ARG A 119 -27.12 13.54 6.59
CA ARG A 119 -26.47 12.68 5.60
C ARG A 119 -24.97 12.91 5.70
N THR A 120 -24.21 11.86 5.98
CA THR A 120 -22.76 11.94 6.00
C THR A 120 -22.25 11.65 4.59
N PRO A 121 -21.60 12.62 3.91
CA PRO A 121 -20.96 12.33 2.63
C PRO A 121 -19.79 11.37 2.88
N THR A 122 -19.79 10.27 2.15
CA THR A 122 -18.68 9.31 2.11
C THR A 122 -17.95 9.45 0.79
N HIS A 123 -16.70 9.00 0.80
CA HIS A 123 -15.95 8.77 -0.43
C HIS A 123 -16.31 7.39 -0.98
N GLU A 124 -16.25 7.30 -2.31
CA GLU A 124 -16.43 6.03 -3.01
C GLU A 124 -15.26 5.12 -2.68
N VAL A 125 -15.55 3.87 -2.34
CA VAL A 125 -14.55 2.84 -2.07
C VAL A 125 -14.14 2.19 -3.39
N ASP A 126 -12.84 2.07 -3.61
CA ASP A 126 -12.28 1.52 -4.84
C ASP A 126 -12.76 0.09 -5.11
N MET A 127 -12.63 -0.78 -4.12
CA MET A 127 -13.21 -2.12 -4.13
C MET A 127 -13.89 -2.43 -2.81
N PHE A 128 -15.21 -2.59 -2.84
CA PHE A 128 -16.01 -3.02 -1.71
C PHE A 128 -16.47 -4.48 -1.89
N GLY A 129 -16.00 -5.35 -1.01
CA GLY A 129 -16.41 -6.75 -0.93
C GLY A 129 -17.56 -6.90 0.05
N LYS A 130 -18.71 -7.36 -0.41
CA LYS A 130 -19.87 -7.60 0.46
C LYS A 130 -19.58 -8.70 1.47
N GLY A 131 -20.14 -8.62 2.68
CA GLY A 131 -20.05 -9.70 3.68
C GLY A 131 -20.56 -11.03 3.12
N THR A 132 -21.81 -11.04 2.67
CA THR A 132 -22.40 -12.11 1.84
C THR A 132 -23.32 -11.50 0.79
N LEU A 133 -23.87 -12.31 -0.13
CA LEU A 133 -24.91 -11.84 -1.05
C LEU A 133 -26.23 -11.47 -0.34
N ALA A 134 -26.62 -12.23 0.69
CA ALA A 134 -27.87 -12.01 1.42
C ALA A 134 -27.74 -10.86 2.43
N GLU A 135 -26.60 -10.78 3.10
CA GLU A 135 -26.26 -9.78 4.10
C GLU A 135 -24.96 -9.08 3.66
N PRO A 136 -25.07 -8.02 2.84
CA PRO A 136 -23.90 -7.40 2.23
C PRO A 136 -23.05 -6.57 3.18
N LEU A 137 -23.58 -6.22 4.36
CA LEU A 137 -22.90 -5.43 5.38
C LEU A 137 -22.80 -6.24 6.69
N PRO A 138 -21.72 -6.07 7.47
CA PRO A 138 -20.53 -5.29 7.12
C PRO A 138 -19.73 -5.96 6.00
N GLY A 139 -19.15 -5.15 5.11
CA GLY A 139 -18.25 -5.61 4.05
C GLY A 139 -16.78 -5.34 4.35
N ILE A 140 -15.94 -5.52 3.32
CA ILE A 140 -14.50 -5.24 3.35
C ILE A 140 -14.24 -4.12 2.34
N ALA A 141 -13.64 -3.02 2.78
CA ALA A 141 -13.26 -1.94 1.89
C ALA A 141 -11.76 -2.02 1.57
N VAL A 142 -11.40 -1.96 0.29
CA VAL A 142 -10.01 -2.02 -0.19
C VAL A 142 -9.71 -0.77 -1.01
N GLU A 143 -8.62 -0.09 -0.66
CA GLU A 143 -8.07 1.07 -1.36
C GLU A 143 -6.63 0.77 -1.80
N MET A 144 -6.31 1.00 -3.07
CA MET A 144 -4.94 0.87 -3.59
C MET A 144 -4.33 2.24 -3.84
N GLU A 145 -3.37 2.60 -2.98
CA GLU A 145 -2.69 3.88 -2.98
C GLU A 145 -1.26 3.75 -3.51
N TRP A 146 -1.07 4.06 -4.80
CA TRP A 146 0.19 3.83 -5.50
C TRP A 146 1.10 5.07 -5.60
N ASN A 147 0.63 6.20 -6.13
CA ASN A 147 1.49 7.38 -6.36
C ASN A 147 0.70 8.70 -6.26
N ASN A 148 -0.37 8.70 -5.48
CA ASN A 148 -1.16 9.90 -5.21
C ASN A 148 -0.41 10.78 -4.20
N LYS A 149 -0.86 12.03 -4.05
CA LYS A 149 -0.32 12.94 -3.02
C LYS A 149 -0.80 12.51 -1.63
N ASP A 150 -0.03 12.83 -0.60
CA ASP A 150 -0.29 12.47 0.81
C ASP A 150 -1.71 12.70 1.37
N PRO A 151 -2.51 13.72 0.97
CA PRO A 151 -3.87 13.91 1.51
C PRO A 151 -4.83 12.74 1.26
N PHE A 152 -4.45 11.81 0.39
CA PHE A 152 -5.28 10.65 0.02
C PHE A 152 -5.38 9.65 1.18
N TYR A 153 -4.30 9.39 1.93
CA TYR A 153 -4.39 8.55 3.12
C TYR A 153 -5.35 9.11 4.16
N ASP A 154 -5.31 10.43 4.42
CA ASP A 154 -6.21 11.03 5.40
C ASP A 154 -7.68 10.92 4.95
N ARG A 155 -7.93 11.07 3.64
CA ARG A 155 -9.26 10.89 3.06
C ARG A 155 -9.76 9.45 3.25
N ASP A 156 -8.94 8.46 2.92
CA ASP A 156 -9.34 7.06 2.92
C ASP A 156 -9.49 6.53 4.35
N LEU A 157 -8.57 6.87 5.25
CA LEU A 157 -8.65 6.55 6.67
C LEU A 157 -9.88 7.17 7.34
N ASN A 158 -10.20 8.44 7.04
CA ASN A 158 -11.42 9.07 7.55
C ASN A 158 -12.69 8.42 6.98
N ASN A 159 -12.65 8.00 5.71
CA ASN A 159 -13.76 7.27 5.09
C ASN A 159 -13.99 5.92 5.77
N PHE A 160 -12.92 5.14 5.98
CA PHE A 160 -12.99 3.86 6.69
C PHE A 160 -13.51 4.02 8.12
N GLN A 161 -13.06 5.03 8.86
CA GLN A 161 -13.58 5.33 10.19
C GLN A 161 -15.09 5.57 10.17
N ALA A 162 -15.57 6.38 9.23
CA ALA A 162 -16.99 6.69 9.10
C ALA A 162 -17.80 5.43 8.70
N LEU A 163 -17.32 4.65 7.74
CA LEU A 163 -18.00 3.43 7.30
C LEU A 163 -18.06 2.36 8.40
N HIS A 164 -16.97 2.17 9.14
CA HIS A 164 -16.92 1.17 10.21
C HIS A 164 -17.84 1.54 11.37
N ARG A 165 -17.84 2.81 11.77
CA ARG A 165 -18.69 3.32 12.86
C ARG A 165 -20.18 3.08 12.60
N GLU A 166 -20.60 3.08 11.34
CA GLU A 166 -21.98 2.85 10.93
C GLU A 166 -22.27 1.39 10.56
N GLY A 167 -21.33 0.47 10.79
CA GLY A 167 -21.48 -0.96 10.50
C GLY A 167 -21.43 -1.32 9.02
N ALA A 168 -20.96 -0.42 8.15
CA ALA A 168 -20.90 -0.66 6.71
C ALA A 168 -19.66 -1.50 6.32
N ILE A 169 -18.55 -1.37 7.05
CA ILE A 169 -17.35 -2.21 6.85
C ILE A 169 -16.92 -2.85 8.17
N ALA A 170 -16.42 -4.07 8.08
CA ALA A 170 -15.78 -4.76 9.20
C ALA A 170 -14.33 -4.30 9.34
N ILE A 171 -13.61 -4.21 8.21
CA ILE A 171 -12.23 -3.71 8.15
C ILE A 171 -12.02 -2.82 6.93
N GLY A 172 -11.02 -1.94 7.01
CA GLY A 172 -10.43 -1.26 5.85
C GLY A 172 -9.09 -1.90 5.47
N VAL A 173 -8.82 -2.00 4.17
CA VAL A 173 -7.56 -2.53 3.62
C VAL A 173 -6.90 -1.44 2.78
N ILE A 174 -5.62 -1.14 3.05
CA ILE A 174 -4.83 -0.23 2.22
C ILE A 174 -3.67 -1.02 1.61
N VAL A 175 -3.62 -1.04 0.28
CA VAL A 175 -2.49 -1.58 -0.48
C VAL A 175 -1.64 -0.43 -0.99
N THR A 176 -0.34 -0.44 -0.68
CA THR A 176 0.59 0.62 -1.10
C THR A 176 1.98 0.06 -1.41
N ARG A 177 2.94 0.93 -1.76
CA ARG A 177 4.34 0.56 -1.93
C ARG A 177 5.01 0.31 -0.57
N GLY A 178 5.65 -0.85 -0.44
CA GLY A 178 6.48 -1.20 0.70
C GLY A 178 7.75 -0.34 0.81
N PRO A 179 8.39 -0.33 1.98
CA PRO A 179 9.58 0.49 2.24
C PRO A 179 10.77 0.07 1.37
N THR A 180 10.97 -1.23 1.17
CA THR A 180 12.11 -1.74 0.37
C THR A 180 11.92 -1.40 -1.10
N LEU A 181 10.70 -1.59 -1.62
CA LEU A 181 10.35 -1.18 -2.98
C LEU A 181 10.52 0.32 -3.17
N GLN A 182 10.03 1.13 -2.22
CA GLN A 182 10.15 2.59 -2.28
C GLN A 182 11.61 3.04 -2.30
N ALA A 183 12.46 2.47 -1.44
CA ALA A 183 13.90 2.76 -1.40
C ALA A 183 14.61 2.35 -2.70
N LEU A 184 14.11 1.32 -3.40
CA LEU A 184 14.63 0.88 -4.68
C LEU A 184 14.20 1.79 -5.84
N ILE A 185 12.90 2.11 -5.95
CA ILE A 185 12.35 2.79 -7.13
C ILE A 185 12.52 4.31 -7.09
N TYR A 186 12.60 4.92 -5.90
CA TYR A 186 12.77 6.37 -5.75
C TYR A 186 14.05 6.90 -6.43
N PRO A 187 15.25 6.30 -6.22
CA PRO A 187 16.47 6.78 -6.87
C PRO A 187 16.60 6.32 -8.33
N THR A 188 15.90 5.25 -8.75
CA THR A 188 16.14 4.58 -10.03
C THR A 188 15.13 4.94 -11.11
N ILE A 189 13.85 5.13 -10.78
CA ILE A 189 12.81 5.35 -11.79
C ILE A 189 12.55 6.85 -12.00
N LYS A 190 12.79 7.28 -13.24
CA LYS A 190 12.57 8.65 -13.71
C LYS A 190 11.26 8.78 -14.49
N SER A 191 10.66 9.97 -14.43
CA SER A 191 9.56 10.36 -15.29
C SER A 191 10.07 10.66 -16.70
N LYS A 192 9.15 10.88 -17.64
CA LYS A 192 9.46 11.36 -19.00
C LYS A 192 10.28 12.67 -19.02
N ASP A 193 10.25 13.45 -17.95
CA ASP A 193 10.96 14.73 -17.87
C ASP A 193 12.31 14.58 -17.15
N GLY A 194 12.77 13.34 -16.92
CA GLY A 194 14.02 13.02 -16.22
C GLY A 194 13.98 13.18 -14.69
N ASN A 195 12.86 13.62 -14.13
CA ASN A 195 12.69 13.81 -12.68
C ASN A 195 12.38 12.49 -11.97
N LYS A 196 12.78 12.33 -10.70
CA LYS A 196 12.41 11.16 -9.88
C LYS A 196 10.89 11.02 -9.79
N LYS A 197 10.34 9.89 -10.23
CA LYS A 197 8.89 9.69 -10.35
C LYS A 197 8.21 9.49 -8.99
N TYR A 198 8.89 8.83 -8.07
CA TYR A 198 8.33 8.30 -6.83
C TYR A 198 8.80 9.06 -5.60
N GLY A 199 8.60 10.38 -5.60
CA GLY A 199 9.07 11.27 -4.54
C GLY A 199 8.47 11.02 -3.16
N GLN A 200 9.11 11.59 -2.13
CA GLN A 200 8.72 11.48 -0.71
C GLN A 200 7.35 12.10 -0.34
N ALA A 201 6.74 12.85 -1.26
CA ALA A 201 5.42 13.48 -1.09
C ALA A 201 4.27 12.62 -1.66
N SER A 202 4.58 11.39 -2.06
CA SER A 202 3.61 10.44 -2.60
C SER A 202 3.31 9.32 -1.60
N THR A 203 2.17 8.65 -1.77
CA THR A 203 1.71 7.59 -0.86
C THR A 203 2.62 6.35 -0.87
N HIS A 204 3.25 6.04 0.27
CA HIS A 204 4.01 4.80 0.52
C HIS A 204 3.92 4.37 1.99
N TRP A 205 4.44 3.18 2.31
CA TRP A 205 4.40 2.58 3.65
C TRP A 205 4.86 3.52 4.77
N ASP A 206 6.07 4.10 4.67
CA ASP A 206 6.64 4.96 5.72
C ASP A 206 5.85 6.26 5.96
N LYS A 207 4.93 6.62 5.07
CA LYS A 207 4.00 7.74 5.23
C LYS A 207 2.68 7.31 5.86
N LEU A 208 2.28 6.07 5.62
CA LEU A 208 1.05 5.49 6.14
C LEU A 208 1.19 5.11 7.61
N ILE A 209 2.27 4.41 7.98
CA ILE A 209 2.45 3.87 9.33
C ILE A 209 2.38 4.95 10.42
N PRO A 210 3.09 6.10 10.31
CA PRO A 210 2.97 7.14 11.32
C PRO A 210 1.55 7.70 11.44
N LYS A 211 0.81 7.80 10.33
CA LYS A 211 -0.57 8.29 10.34
C LYS A 211 -1.49 7.33 11.10
N VAL A 212 -1.39 6.03 10.82
CA VAL A 212 -2.20 5.01 11.50
C VAL A 212 -1.84 4.93 12.98
N ASN A 213 -0.55 4.89 13.32
CA ASN A 213 -0.08 4.82 14.71
C ASN A 213 -0.44 6.08 15.52
N LEU A 214 -0.59 7.24 14.88
CA LEU A 214 -1.10 8.47 15.52
C LEU A 214 -2.64 8.48 15.66
N GLY A 215 -3.32 7.36 15.39
CA GLY A 215 -4.78 7.21 15.50
C GLY A 215 -5.54 7.44 14.20
N GLY A 216 -4.84 7.55 13.06
CA GLY A 216 -5.46 7.58 11.74
C GLY A 216 -6.29 6.32 11.48
N GLY A 217 -7.54 6.49 11.06
CA GLY A 217 -8.52 5.41 10.93
C GLY A 217 -9.33 5.13 12.21
N GLY A 218 -8.92 5.68 13.35
CA GLY A 218 -9.64 5.64 14.62
C GLY A 218 -9.91 4.23 15.14
N GLU A 219 -11.18 3.88 15.28
CA GLU A 219 -11.64 2.59 15.79
C GLU A 219 -11.76 1.51 14.70
N CYS A 220 -11.64 1.88 13.42
CA CYS A 220 -11.71 0.92 12.33
C CYS A 220 -10.50 -0.03 12.36
N PRO A 221 -10.71 -1.36 12.36
CA PRO A 221 -9.63 -2.31 12.12
C PRO A 221 -9.06 -2.14 10.71
N LEU A 222 -7.74 -2.02 10.61
CA LEU A 222 -7.04 -1.79 9.35
C LEU A 222 -6.08 -2.93 9.04
N LEU A 223 -6.12 -3.41 7.80
CA LEU A 223 -5.08 -4.24 7.22
C LEU A 223 -4.26 -3.40 6.23
N LEU A 224 -2.96 -3.36 6.42
CA LEU A 224 -2.02 -2.59 5.61
C LEU A 224 -1.12 -3.56 4.85
N VAL A 225 -0.99 -3.35 3.55
CA VAL A 225 -0.22 -4.22 2.65
C VAL A 225 0.78 -3.35 1.88
N GLY A 226 2.07 -3.57 2.11
CA GLY A 226 3.15 -2.93 1.38
C GLY A 226 3.73 -3.88 0.33
N ILE A 227 3.64 -3.51 -0.94
CA ILE A 227 4.21 -4.27 -2.07
C ILE A 227 5.73 -4.16 -2.04
N GLU A 228 6.44 -5.29 -2.03
CA GLU A 228 7.90 -5.36 -2.01
C GLU A 228 8.51 -5.83 -3.36
N PRO A 229 9.82 -5.65 -3.59
CA PRO A 229 10.46 -5.92 -4.88
C PRO A 229 10.14 -7.26 -5.55
N PRO A 230 9.99 -8.40 -4.83
CA PRO A 230 9.67 -9.68 -5.45
C PRO A 230 8.37 -9.70 -6.26
N ARG A 231 7.44 -8.77 -6.02
CA ARG A 231 6.17 -8.66 -6.75
C ARG A 231 6.30 -7.91 -8.07
N ILE A 232 7.44 -7.29 -8.35
CA ILE A 232 7.65 -6.52 -9.56
C ILE A 232 8.39 -7.37 -10.59
N THR A 233 7.77 -7.62 -11.73
CA THR A 233 8.41 -8.37 -12.82
C THR A 233 9.50 -7.52 -13.48
N GLY A 234 10.72 -8.05 -13.57
CA GLY A 234 11.88 -7.36 -14.15
C GLY A 234 12.57 -6.37 -13.19
N ILE A 235 12.35 -6.52 -11.88
CA ILE A 235 12.89 -5.65 -10.84
C ILE A 235 14.43 -5.64 -10.77
N GLU A 236 15.06 -6.68 -11.32
CA GLU A 236 16.52 -6.83 -11.39
C GLU A 236 17.16 -5.65 -12.14
N LEU A 237 16.45 -5.06 -13.10
CA LEU A 237 16.91 -3.85 -13.79
C LEU A 237 17.08 -2.69 -12.82
N ALA A 238 16.09 -2.44 -11.96
CA ALA A 238 16.19 -1.40 -10.94
C ALA A 238 17.27 -1.72 -9.89
N GLN A 239 17.44 -2.99 -9.52
CA GLN A 239 18.48 -3.40 -8.58
C GLN A 239 19.89 -3.12 -9.12
N LYS A 240 20.14 -3.41 -10.40
CA LYS A 240 21.41 -3.10 -11.07
C LYS A 240 21.68 -1.60 -11.10
N VAL A 241 20.69 -0.80 -11.50
CA VAL A 241 20.79 0.67 -11.53
C VAL A 241 21.05 1.21 -10.12
N LYS A 242 20.31 0.74 -9.11
CA LYS A 242 20.52 1.15 -7.72
C LYS A 242 21.93 0.82 -7.24
N LYS A 243 22.43 -0.38 -7.54
CA LYS A 243 23.80 -0.77 -7.19
C LYS A 243 24.84 0.19 -7.79
N LEU A 244 24.72 0.53 -9.08
CA LEU A 244 25.63 1.49 -9.72
C LEU A 244 25.58 2.87 -9.04
N LEU A 245 24.38 3.35 -8.70
CA LEU A 245 24.20 4.62 -8.00
C LEU A 245 24.77 4.59 -6.58
N ASP A 246 24.53 3.51 -5.83
CA ASP A 246 25.03 3.33 -4.47
C ASP A 246 26.57 3.21 -4.46
N ASP A 247 27.16 2.44 -5.37
CA ASP A 247 28.61 2.31 -5.50
C ASP A 247 29.26 3.65 -5.90
N ALA A 248 28.59 4.44 -6.74
CA ALA A 248 29.05 5.79 -7.12
C ALA A 248 29.00 6.77 -5.94
N ASP A 249 27.96 6.71 -5.11
CA ASP A 249 27.83 7.53 -3.90
C ASP A 249 28.81 7.08 -2.80
N ASP A 250 29.04 5.78 -2.65
CA ASP A 250 30.04 5.20 -1.74
C ASP A 250 31.46 5.63 -2.15
N LEU A 251 31.81 5.53 -3.44
CA LEU A 251 33.08 6.03 -3.95
C LEU A 251 33.21 7.55 -3.72
N ARG A 252 32.13 8.31 -3.91
CA ARG A 252 32.13 9.76 -3.65
C ARG A 252 32.37 10.09 -2.17
N ALA A 253 31.83 9.31 -1.25
CA ALA A 253 31.95 9.53 0.18
C ALA A 253 33.31 9.05 0.73
N HIS A 254 33.79 7.89 0.25
CA HIS A 254 34.91 7.14 0.85
C HIS A 254 36.14 7.02 -0.06
N TRP A 255 36.30 7.89 -1.08
CA TRP A 255 37.42 7.82 -2.03
C TRP A 255 38.81 7.80 -1.38
N ARG A 256 39.02 8.49 -0.25
CA ARG A 256 40.31 8.47 0.47
C ARG A 256 40.63 7.10 1.04
N GLU A 257 39.63 6.45 1.64
CA GLU A 257 39.75 5.10 2.22
C GLU A 257 39.96 4.05 1.12
N LYS A 258 39.41 4.31 -0.08
CA LYS A 258 39.62 3.49 -1.28
C LYS A 258 40.96 3.76 -1.99
N GLY A 259 41.86 4.53 -1.38
CA GLY A 259 43.25 4.69 -1.83
C GLY A 259 43.49 5.80 -2.86
N TYR A 260 42.53 6.69 -3.10
CA TYR A 260 42.71 7.82 -4.02
C TYR A 260 43.27 9.06 -3.30
N GLU A 261 44.21 9.75 -3.95
CA GLU A 261 44.86 10.95 -3.38
C GLU A 261 44.07 12.24 -3.60
N ARG A 262 43.36 12.36 -4.72
CA ARG A 262 42.58 13.56 -5.07
C ARG A 262 41.21 13.20 -5.58
N ARG A 263 40.20 13.98 -5.17
CA ARG A 263 38.81 13.83 -5.63
C ARG A 263 38.64 13.90 -7.15
N ARG A 264 39.48 14.68 -7.85
CA ARG A 264 39.42 14.78 -9.32
C ARG A 264 39.75 13.45 -10.03
N ASP A 265 40.50 12.57 -9.36
CA ASP A 265 40.93 11.29 -9.95
C ASP A 265 39.80 10.23 -9.88
N VAL A 266 38.83 10.38 -8.95
CA VAL A 266 37.64 9.52 -8.86
C VAL A 266 36.43 10.04 -9.60
N GLN A 267 36.38 11.34 -9.90
CA GLN A 267 35.22 11.97 -10.54
C GLN A 267 34.83 11.29 -11.88
N PRO A 268 35.77 10.93 -12.78
CA PRO A 268 35.43 10.23 -14.03
C PRO A 268 34.80 8.85 -13.81
N LEU A 269 35.22 8.11 -12.77
CA LEU A 269 34.65 6.81 -12.43
C LEU A 269 33.21 6.96 -11.92
N ILE A 270 32.97 7.93 -11.04
CA ILE A 270 31.63 8.26 -10.55
C ILE A 270 30.72 8.65 -11.71
N ASP A 271 31.21 9.48 -12.64
CA ASP A 271 30.45 9.93 -13.80
C ASP A 271 30.15 8.77 -14.76
N GLN A 272 31.10 7.86 -14.96
CA GLN A 272 30.91 6.64 -15.75
C GLN A 272 29.82 5.74 -15.16
N MET A 273 29.84 5.48 -13.85
CA MET A 273 28.84 4.64 -13.18
C MET A 273 27.44 5.26 -13.26
N LYS A 274 27.35 6.59 -13.19
CA LYS A 274 26.08 7.31 -13.38
C LYS A 274 25.59 7.29 -14.81
N ALA A 275 26.49 7.39 -15.79
CA ALA A 275 26.15 7.26 -17.20
C ALA A 275 25.65 5.84 -17.52
N GLU A 276 26.33 4.81 -17.01
CA GLU A 276 25.88 3.41 -17.15
C GLU A 276 24.51 3.17 -16.50
N ALA A 277 24.27 3.76 -15.32
CA ALA A 277 22.96 3.71 -14.67
C ALA A 277 21.86 4.37 -15.53
N GLU A 278 22.18 5.49 -16.18
CA GLU A 278 21.27 6.18 -17.10
C GLU A 278 20.99 5.35 -18.35
N ASP A 279 22.02 4.76 -18.95
CA ASP A 279 21.90 3.95 -20.17
C ASP A 279 21.08 2.67 -19.93
N LEU A 280 21.17 2.09 -18.71
CA LEU A 280 20.39 0.91 -18.33
C LEU A 280 18.91 1.21 -18.13
N MET A 281 18.57 2.40 -17.60
CA MET A 281 17.19 2.78 -17.34
C MET A 281 16.94 4.24 -17.73
N PRO A 282 16.95 4.55 -19.04
CA PRO A 282 16.77 5.90 -19.50
C PRO A 282 15.33 6.38 -19.22
N PRO A 283 15.12 7.70 -19.12
CA PRO A 283 13.79 8.30 -19.17
C PRO A 283 13.02 7.79 -20.39
N LEU A 284 11.72 7.53 -20.24
CA LEU A 284 10.91 7.01 -21.35
C LEU A 284 10.72 8.00 -22.51
N SER A 285 11.07 9.28 -22.34
CA SER A 285 11.17 10.23 -23.47
C SER A 285 12.24 9.85 -24.48
N ASP A 286 13.24 9.09 -24.03
CA ASP A 286 14.47 8.82 -24.78
C ASP A 286 14.45 7.44 -25.45
N VAL A 287 13.42 6.63 -25.14
CA VAL A 287 13.13 5.36 -25.82
C VAL A 287 12.18 5.67 -26.96
N ALA A 288 12.71 5.78 -28.19
CA ALA A 288 11.88 5.91 -29.40
C ALA A 288 10.92 4.71 -29.50
N VAL A 289 9.62 5.00 -29.67
CA VAL A 289 8.57 4.00 -29.95
C VAL A 289 8.77 3.38 -31.32
#